data_AF-A0A968HER3-F1
#
_entry.id   AF-A0A968HER3-F1
#
_cell.length_a   1.000
_cell.length_b   1.000
_cell.length_c   1.000
_cell.angle_alpha   90.00
_cell.angle_beta   90.00
_cell.angle_gamma   90.00
#
_symmetry.space_group_name_H-M   'P 1'
#
loop_
_entity.id
_entity.type
_entity.pdbx_description
1 polymer ?
#
loop_
_entity_poly.entity_id
_entity_poly.type
_entity_poly.pdbx_seq_one_letter_code
_entity_poly.pdbx_strand_id
1 'polypeptide(L)'
;MNATLEFSLVEEGVAEPIWVEQVSNNQAGINSLTLPGDKPELSVGKTYRWSVALVVNPTRRSQDIFVQSWIERVALPVGQQEPTVAATADLSAIEFYAGQGLWFDALRTAQNAYVAQPDNAAFKQARLSLLEQAGLTDVVGQEQQVLSLR
;
A
#
# COMPACT_ATOMS: atom_id res chain seq x y z
N MET A 1 -18.28 12.26 17.97
CA MET A 1 -18.62 11.49 16.77
C MET A 1 -17.54 10.43 16.60
N ASN A 2 -17.90 9.15 16.57
CA ASN A 2 -16.91 8.07 16.39
C ASN A 2 -16.91 7.69 14.91
N ALA A 3 -16.15 8.42 14.09
CA ALA A 3 -15.93 8.01 12.71
C ALA A 3 -14.93 6.86 12.69
N THR A 4 -15.19 5.85 11.85
CA THR A 4 -14.30 4.70 11.66
C THR A 4 -13.73 4.73 10.25
N LEU A 5 -12.47 4.32 10.10
CA LEU A 5 -11.86 4.13 8.80
C LEU A 5 -12.15 2.70 8.32
N GLU A 6 -12.71 2.53 7.13
CA GLU A 6 -13.03 1.23 6.55
C GLU A 6 -12.24 1.06 5.25
N PHE A 7 -11.54 -0.06 5.13
CA PHE A 7 -10.93 -0.51 3.89
C PHE A 7 -11.85 -1.55 3.23
N SER A 8 -11.94 -1.51 1.90
CA SER A 8 -12.54 -2.60 1.13
C SER A 8 -11.77 -2.91 -0.14
N LEU A 9 -11.79 -4.18 -0.55
CA LEU A 9 -11.21 -4.70 -1.79
C LEU A 9 -12.26 -5.49 -2.56
N VAL A 10 -12.44 -5.16 -3.83
CA VAL A 10 -13.47 -5.73 -4.70
C VAL A 10 -12.85 -6.11 -6.04
N GLU A 11 -13.18 -7.29 -6.58
CA GLU A 11 -12.79 -7.66 -7.97
C GLU A 11 -13.61 -6.86 -8.98
N GLU A 12 -12.98 -6.43 -10.07
CA GLU A 12 -13.67 -5.75 -11.16
C GLU A 12 -14.84 -6.58 -11.70
N GLY A 13 -16.03 -5.97 -11.77
CA GLY A 13 -17.25 -6.64 -12.25
C GLY A 13 -17.94 -7.56 -11.23
N VAL A 14 -17.38 -7.72 -10.03
CA VAL A 14 -17.99 -8.51 -8.94
C VAL A 14 -18.59 -7.57 -7.90
N ALA A 15 -19.86 -7.79 -7.53
CA ALA A 15 -20.55 -6.92 -6.57
C ALA A 15 -20.11 -7.17 -5.12
N GLU A 16 -19.77 -8.43 -4.80
CA GLU A 16 -19.40 -8.83 -3.45
C GLU A 16 -17.92 -8.48 -3.17
N PRO A 17 -17.61 -7.84 -2.03
CA PRO A 17 -16.24 -7.54 -1.67
C PRO A 17 -15.49 -8.82 -1.28
N ILE A 18 -14.21 -8.89 -1.67
CA ILE A 18 -13.29 -9.94 -1.22
C ILE A 18 -12.93 -9.73 0.24
N TRP A 19 -12.75 -8.47 0.64
CA TRP A 19 -12.31 -8.09 1.97
C TRP A 19 -12.90 -6.74 2.34
N VAL A 20 -13.41 -6.65 3.57
CA VAL A 20 -13.80 -5.40 4.23
C VAL A 20 -13.22 -5.44 5.64
N GLU A 21 -12.58 -4.36 6.07
CA GLU A 21 -11.97 -4.26 7.39
C GLU A 21 -12.09 -2.85 7.97
N GLN A 22 -12.38 -2.76 9.27
CA GLN A 22 -12.22 -1.52 10.00
C GLN A 22 -10.74 -1.33 10.34
N VAL A 23 -10.11 -0.33 9.73
CA VAL A 23 -8.72 0.01 9.97
C VAL A 23 -8.61 0.63 11.36
N SER A 24 -7.92 -0.08 12.25
CA SER A 24 -7.74 0.32 13.65
C SER A 24 -6.52 1.23 13.86
N ASN A 25 -5.56 1.22 12.93
CA ASN A 25 -4.37 2.06 13.01
C ASN A 25 -4.61 3.41 12.33
N ASN A 26 -4.77 4.45 13.16
CA ASN A 26 -4.97 5.83 12.73
C ASN A 26 -3.71 6.68 12.95
N GLN A 27 -2.52 6.08 13.00
CA GLN A 27 -1.28 6.83 13.08
C GLN A 27 -1.02 7.56 11.76
N ALA A 28 -0.56 8.80 11.88
CA ALA A 28 -0.11 9.58 10.73
C ALA A 28 1.08 8.89 10.06
N GLY A 29 1.06 8.88 8.73
CA GLY A 29 2.08 8.29 7.89
C GLY A 29 1.55 7.14 7.02
N ILE A 30 2.47 6.37 6.43
CA ILE A 30 2.14 5.22 5.60
C ILE A 30 1.70 4.03 6.46
N ASN A 31 0.46 3.59 6.26
CA ASN A 31 -0.12 2.40 6.87
C ASN A 31 -0.09 1.24 5.87
N SER A 32 0.09 0.02 6.38
CA SER A 32 0.12 -1.20 5.57
C SER A 32 -1.01 -2.14 5.97
N LEU A 33 -1.65 -2.73 4.96
CA LEU A 33 -2.75 -3.67 5.11
C LEU A 33 -2.33 -4.98 4.43
N THR A 34 -2.42 -6.09 5.16
CA THR A 34 -2.11 -7.43 4.66
C THR A 34 -3.40 -8.18 4.46
N LEU A 35 -3.64 -8.67 3.24
CA LEU A 35 -4.81 -9.50 2.94
C LEU A 35 -4.82 -10.71 3.90
N PRO A 36 -5.88 -10.91 4.70
CA PRO A 36 -5.94 -12.01 5.66
C PRO A 36 -5.92 -13.37 4.95
N GLY A 37 -5.27 -14.36 5.57
CA GLY A 37 -5.10 -15.70 4.99
C GLY A 37 -6.40 -16.53 4.88
N ASP A 38 -7.49 -16.09 5.50
CA ASP A 38 -8.83 -16.66 5.31
C ASP A 38 -9.54 -16.12 4.05
N LYS A 39 -8.94 -15.15 3.34
CA LYS A 39 -9.47 -14.62 2.09
C LYS A 39 -8.89 -15.35 0.87
N PRO A 40 -9.63 -15.41 -0.25
CA PRO A 40 -9.10 -15.90 -1.51
C PRO A 40 -7.86 -15.11 -1.95
N GLU A 41 -6.88 -15.81 -2.51
CA GLU A 41 -5.74 -15.16 -3.15
C GLU A 41 -6.18 -14.35 -4.38
N LEU A 42 -5.48 -13.25 -4.64
CA LEU A 42 -5.70 -12.44 -5.83
C LEU A 42 -5.14 -13.16 -7.06
N SER A 43 -5.97 -13.28 -8.09
CA SER A 43 -5.64 -13.99 -9.32
C SER A 43 -4.81 -13.12 -10.26
N VAL A 44 -3.80 -13.70 -10.89
CA VAL A 44 -2.98 -13.02 -11.90
C VAL A 44 -3.84 -12.60 -13.10
N GLY A 45 -3.59 -11.39 -13.62
CA GLY A 45 -4.31 -10.78 -14.72
C GLY A 45 -5.69 -10.23 -14.34
N LYS A 46 -5.99 -10.14 -13.04
CA LYS A 46 -7.22 -9.53 -12.54
C LYS A 46 -6.95 -8.15 -11.94
N THR A 47 -7.92 -7.27 -12.18
CA THR A 47 -7.98 -5.93 -11.60
C THR A 47 -8.91 -5.92 -10.39
N TYR A 48 -8.49 -5.22 -9.35
CA TYR A 48 -9.22 -5.05 -8.11
C TYR A 48 -9.34 -3.56 -7.79
N ARG A 49 -10.47 -3.15 -7.25
CA ARG A 49 -10.66 -1.82 -6.72
C ARG A 49 -10.49 -1.86 -5.21
N TRP A 50 -9.55 -1.09 -4.69
CA TRP A 50 -9.47 -0.82 -3.27
C TRP A 50 -10.16 0.51 -2.97
N SER A 51 -10.75 0.63 -1.78
CA SER A 51 -11.24 1.91 -1.27
C SER A 51 -10.98 2.05 0.23
N VAL A 52 -10.78 3.29 0.66
CA VAL A 52 -10.68 3.69 2.06
C VAL A 52 -11.75 4.74 2.31
N ALA A 53 -12.65 4.48 3.24
CA ALA A 53 -13.79 5.33 3.57
C ALA A 53 -13.76 5.75 5.03
N LEU A 54 -13.97 7.04 5.30
CA LEU A 54 -14.31 7.55 6.62
C LEU A 54 -15.82 7.40 6.83
N VAL A 55 -16.22 6.37 7.57
CA VAL A 55 -17.61 6.07 7.87
C VAL A 55 -18.05 6.88 9.08
N VAL A 56 -18.80 7.95 8.83
CA VAL A 56 -19.33 8.84 9.88
C VAL A 56 -20.72 8.39 10.34
N ASN A 57 -21.53 7.89 9.41
CA ASN A 57 -22.86 7.37 9.71
C ASN A 57 -23.08 6.04 8.97
N PRO A 58 -22.99 4.89 9.67
CA PRO A 58 -23.17 3.57 9.06
C PRO A 58 -24.53 3.38 8.36
N THR A 59 -25.56 4.13 8.75
CA THR A 59 -26.90 4.08 8.12
C THR A 59 -27.03 4.96 6.87
N ARG A 60 -26.04 5.81 6.60
CA ARG A 60 -26.01 6.75 5.47
C ARG A 60 -24.66 6.75 4.77
N ARG A 61 -24.24 5.57 4.28
CA ARG A 61 -22.97 5.33 3.58
C ARG A 61 -22.73 6.24 2.37
N SER A 62 -23.77 6.82 1.78
CA SER A 62 -23.65 7.81 0.68
C SER A 62 -23.00 9.13 1.10
N GLN A 63 -22.81 9.35 2.41
CA GLN A 63 -22.14 10.53 2.97
C GLN A 63 -20.68 10.26 3.36
N ASP A 64 -20.18 9.05 3.14
CA ASP A 64 -18.80 8.70 3.44
C ASP A 64 -17.85 9.56 2.61
N ILE A 65 -16.79 10.05 3.24
CA ILE A 65 -15.65 10.64 2.53
C ILE A 65 -14.71 9.49 2.22
N PHE A 66 -14.43 9.23 0.95
CA PHE A 66 -13.62 8.09 0.55
C PHE A 66 -12.67 8.40 -0.59
N VAL A 67 -11.62 7.59 -0.67
CA VAL A 67 -10.71 7.50 -1.81
C VAL A 67 -10.75 6.06 -2.32
N GLN A 68 -10.64 5.88 -3.63
CA GLN A 68 -10.54 4.57 -4.26
C GLN A 68 -9.56 4.62 -5.42
N SER A 69 -8.96 3.47 -5.73
CA SER A 69 -8.18 3.29 -6.94
C SER A 69 -8.17 1.82 -7.36
N TRP A 70 -7.53 1.55 -8.49
CA TRP A 70 -7.35 0.21 -9.03
C TRP A 70 -5.97 -0.34 -8.69
N ILE A 71 -5.89 -1.66 -8.56
CA ILE A 71 -4.66 -2.43 -8.48
C ILE A 71 -4.83 -3.69 -9.32
N GLU A 72 -3.81 -4.03 -10.11
CA GLU A 72 -3.79 -5.25 -10.89
C GLU A 72 -2.80 -6.23 -10.27
N ARG A 73 -3.20 -7.51 -10.15
CA ARG A 73 -2.26 -8.57 -9.81
C ARG A 73 -1.59 -9.05 -11.09
N VAL A 74 -0.34 -8.69 -11.30
CA VAL A 74 0.44 -9.09 -12.47
C VAL A 74 1.38 -10.25 -12.16
N ALA A 75 1.77 -11.00 -13.19
CA ALA A 75 2.86 -11.97 -13.09
C ALA A 75 4.20 -11.25 -13.12
N LEU A 76 5.23 -11.88 -12.55
CA LEU A 76 6.60 -11.46 -12.81
C LEU A 76 6.95 -11.68 -14.28
N PRO A 77 7.82 -10.84 -14.86
CA PRO A 77 8.34 -11.07 -16.19
C PRO A 77 9.06 -12.42 -16.30
N VAL A 78 8.98 -13.04 -17.47
CA VAL A 78 9.58 -14.35 -17.75
C VAL A 78 11.07 -14.34 -17.43
N GLY A 79 11.53 -15.36 -16.69
CA GLY A 79 12.94 -15.53 -16.32
C GLY A 79 13.37 -14.74 -15.08
N GLN A 80 12.46 -14.00 -14.46
CA GLN A 80 12.72 -13.35 -13.18
C GLN A 80 12.17 -14.15 -12.01
N GLN A 81 12.80 -14.00 -10.85
CA GLN A 81 12.38 -14.61 -9.59
C GLN A 81 12.25 -13.49 -8.56
N GLU A 82 11.29 -13.64 -7.64
CA GLU A 82 11.17 -12.68 -6.54
C GLU A 82 12.47 -12.66 -5.73
N PRO A 83 12.92 -11.47 -5.27
CA PRO A 83 13.97 -11.35 -4.30
C PRO A 83 13.65 -12.20 -3.06
N THR A 84 14.63 -12.96 -2.58
CA THR A 84 14.45 -13.79 -1.37
C THR A 84 14.07 -12.93 -0.16
N VAL A 85 13.37 -13.51 0.82
CA VAL A 85 12.93 -12.82 2.04
C VAL A 85 14.09 -12.15 2.81
N ALA A 86 15.31 -12.70 2.73
CA ALA A 86 16.50 -12.08 3.33
C ALA A 86 16.90 -10.75 2.66
N ALA A 87 16.47 -10.49 1.44
CA ALA A 87 16.68 -9.25 0.69
C ALA A 87 15.65 -8.15 1.02
N THR A 88 14.71 -8.39 1.95
CA THR A 88 13.69 -7.39 2.35
C THR A 88 14.27 -6.17 3.08
N ALA A 89 15.56 -6.22 3.46
CA ALA A 89 16.34 -5.08 3.93
C ALA A 89 17.53 -4.80 2.99
N ASP A 90 17.32 -4.94 1.69
CA ASP A 90 18.29 -4.61 0.64
C ASP A 90 17.65 -3.65 -0.38
N LEU A 91 18.39 -2.61 -0.75
CA LEU A 91 17.99 -1.67 -1.81
C LEU A 91 17.78 -2.40 -3.14
N SER A 92 18.53 -3.48 -3.39
CA SER A 92 18.45 -4.25 -4.64
C SER A 92 17.05 -4.82 -4.87
N ALA A 93 16.33 -5.22 -3.82
CA ALA A 93 14.96 -5.72 -3.93
C ALA A 93 13.96 -4.60 -4.29
N ILE A 94 14.16 -3.39 -3.73
CA ILE A 94 13.35 -2.21 -4.04
C ILE A 94 13.56 -1.83 -5.51
N GLU A 95 14.82 -1.75 -5.94
CA GLU A 95 15.22 -1.43 -7.31
C GLU A 95 14.72 -2.49 -8.31
N PHE A 96 14.73 -3.77 -7.92
CA PHE A 96 14.18 -4.86 -8.73
C PHE A 96 12.70 -4.60 -9.04
N TYR A 97 11.86 -4.46 -8.02
CA TYR A 97 10.42 -4.25 -8.23
C TYR A 97 10.13 -2.95 -8.97
N ALA A 98 10.83 -1.86 -8.63
CA ALA A 98 10.70 -0.58 -9.31
C ALA A 98 11.05 -0.67 -10.80
N GLY A 99 12.15 -1.37 -11.12
CA GLY A 99 12.62 -1.58 -12.49
C GLY A 99 11.66 -2.42 -13.34
N GLN A 100 10.83 -3.27 -12.71
CA GLN A 100 9.77 -4.01 -13.40
C GLN A 100 8.43 -3.25 -13.49
N GLY A 101 8.35 -2.03 -12.98
CA GLY A 101 7.09 -1.28 -12.89
C GLY A 101 6.12 -1.81 -11.83
N LEU A 102 6.58 -2.67 -10.92
CA LEU A 102 5.80 -3.23 -9.82
C LEU A 102 5.79 -2.26 -8.63
N TRP A 103 5.20 -1.07 -8.86
CA TRP A 103 5.30 0.06 -7.94
C TRP A 103 4.79 -0.24 -6.52
N PHE A 104 3.67 -0.96 -6.39
CA PHE A 104 3.12 -1.35 -5.07
C PHE A 104 4.08 -2.30 -4.32
N ASP A 105 4.69 -3.26 -5.00
CA ASP A 105 5.68 -4.16 -4.43
C ASP A 105 6.98 -3.44 -4.06
N ALA A 106 7.42 -2.49 -4.87
CA ALA A 106 8.56 -1.63 -4.58
C ALA A 106 8.30 -0.78 -3.32
N LEU A 107 7.14 -0.13 -3.22
CA LEU A 107 6.77 0.70 -2.08
C LEU A 107 6.62 -0.14 -0.80
N ARG A 108 5.99 -1.32 -0.88
CA ARG A 108 5.91 -2.26 0.24
C ARG A 108 7.31 -2.66 0.72
N THR A 109 8.19 -2.99 -0.21
CA THR A 109 9.57 -3.40 0.11
C THR A 109 10.34 -2.26 0.77
N ALA A 110 10.24 -1.04 0.24
CA ALA A 110 10.87 0.15 0.82
C ALA A 110 10.31 0.49 2.21
N GLN A 111 8.99 0.37 2.40
CA GLN A 111 8.35 0.59 3.69
C GLN A 111 8.81 -0.43 4.73
N ASN A 112 8.89 -1.71 4.38
CA ASN A 112 9.37 -2.76 5.28
C ASN A 112 10.84 -2.55 5.65
N ALA A 113 11.69 -2.21 4.68
CA ALA A 113 13.10 -1.90 4.91
C ALA A 113 13.27 -0.69 5.86
N TYR A 114 12.47 0.37 5.66
CA TYR A 114 12.44 1.53 6.54
C TYR A 114 11.99 1.18 7.97
N VAL A 115 10.92 0.39 8.13
CA VAL A 115 10.46 -0.04 9.46
C VAL A 115 11.51 -0.87 10.18
N ALA A 116 12.23 -1.73 9.45
CA ALA A 116 13.29 -2.56 10.01
C ALA A 116 14.56 -1.77 10.36
N GLN A 117 14.91 -0.74 9.57
CA GLN A 117 16.11 0.08 9.76
C GLN A 117 15.78 1.57 9.61
N PRO A 118 15.10 2.18 10.59
CA PRO A 118 14.58 3.54 10.47
C PRO A 118 15.66 4.61 10.39
N ASP A 119 16.91 4.34 10.76
CA ASP A 119 18.02 5.29 10.67
C ASP A 119 18.77 5.21 9.33
N ASN A 120 18.47 4.21 8.50
CA ASN A 120 19.12 4.06 7.21
C ASN A 120 18.57 5.09 6.21
N ALA A 121 19.38 6.11 5.92
CA ALA A 121 19.01 7.20 5.01
C ALA A 121 18.66 6.72 3.60
N ALA A 122 19.26 5.62 3.13
CA ALA A 122 18.98 5.10 1.81
C ALA A 122 17.56 4.51 1.70
N PHE A 123 17.06 3.83 2.75
CA PHE A 123 15.67 3.34 2.76
C PHE A 123 14.66 4.47 2.88
N LYS A 124 14.95 5.51 3.66
CA LYS A 124 14.12 6.73 3.68
C LYS A 124 14.03 7.34 2.29
N GLN A 125 15.17 7.52 1.63
CA GLN A 125 15.23 8.13 0.30
C GLN A 125 14.51 7.27 -0.75
N ALA A 126 14.75 5.96 -0.77
CA ALA A 126 14.07 5.05 -1.70
C ALA A 126 12.55 5.12 -1.56
N ARG A 127 12.03 5.17 -0.32
CA ARG A 127 10.60 5.33 -0.07
C ARG A 127 10.07 6.66 -0.59
N LEU A 128 10.72 7.78 -0.27
CA LEU A 128 10.29 9.10 -0.71
C LEU A 128 10.33 9.22 -2.24
N SER A 129 11.38 8.72 -2.89
CA SER A 129 11.50 8.77 -4.34
C SER A 129 10.45 7.91 -5.07
N LEU A 130 9.98 6.81 -4.48
CA LEU A 130 8.84 6.06 -5.03
C LEU A 130 7.53 6.85 -4.96
N LEU A 131 7.31 7.61 -3.88
CA LEU A 131 6.14 8.49 -3.75
C LEU A 131 6.21 9.66 -4.75
N GLU A 132 7.39 10.27 -4.92
CA GLU A 132 7.64 11.33 -5.91
C GLU A 132 7.35 10.86 -7.34
N GLN A 133 7.82 9.66 -7.71
CA GLN A 133 7.56 9.06 -9.02
C GLN A 133 6.06 8.86 -9.30
N ALA A 134 5.27 8.60 -8.27
CA ALA A 134 3.82 8.49 -8.37
C ALA A 134 3.10 9.86 -8.36
N GLY A 135 3.83 10.98 -8.32
CA GLY A 135 3.27 12.33 -8.26
C GLY A 135 2.69 12.69 -6.89
N LEU A 136 3.01 11.95 -5.84
CA LEU A 136 2.49 12.16 -4.48
C LEU A 136 3.31 13.21 -3.71
N THR A 137 3.64 14.35 -4.32
CA THR A 137 4.54 15.37 -3.76
C THR A 137 4.05 15.93 -2.42
N ASP A 138 2.74 16.12 -2.25
CA ASP A 138 2.17 16.56 -0.98
C ASP A 138 2.39 15.53 0.14
N VAL A 139 2.27 14.24 -0.20
CA VAL A 139 2.54 13.13 0.73
C VAL A 139 4.02 13.10 1.09
N VAL A 140 4.92 13.31 0.12
CA VAL A 140 6.37 13.39 0.36
C VAL A 140 6.69 14.48 1.39
N GLY A 141 6.09 15.67 1.27
CA GLY A 141 6.26 16.74 2.24
C GLY A 141 5.76 16.37 3.65
N GLN A 142 4.61 15.70 3.75
CA GLN A 142 4.08 15.20 5.01
C GLN A 142 5.00 14.14 5.64
N GLU A 143 5.48 13.18 4.84
CA GLU A 143 6.37 12.13 5.29
C GLU A 143 7.72 12.70 5.77
N GLN A 144 8.28 13.70 5.08
CA GLN A 144 9.48 14.40 5.54
C GLN A 144 9.27 15.08 6.90
N GLN A 145 8.10 15.70 7.12
CA GLN A 145 7.76 16.29 8.40
C GLN A 145 7.67 15.22 9.50
N VAL A 146 7.00 14.09 9.24
CA VAL A 146 6.91 12.97 10.19
C VAL A 146 8.31 12.42 10.53
N LEU A 147 9.19 12.32 9.54
CA LEU A 147 10.57 11.87 9.71
C LEU A 147 11.45 12.84 10.49
N SER A 148 11.15 14.15 10.47
CA SER A 148 11.89 15.17 11.22
C SER A 148 11.54 15.23 12.72
N LEU A 149 10.41 14.63 13.10
CA LEU A 149 9.88 14.64 14.47
C LEU A 149 10.24 13.37 15.27
N ARG A 150 10.95 12.42 14.66
CA ARG A 150 11.41 11.16 15.25
C ARG A 150 12.92 11.19 15.41
#